data_AF-A0A1C1CK89-F1
#
_entry.id   AF-A0A1C1CK89-F1
#
_cell.length_a   1.000
_cell.length_b   1.000
_cell.length_c   1.000
_cell.angle_alpha   90.00
_cell.angle_beta   90.00
_cell.angle_gamma   90.00
#
_symmetry.space_group_name_H-M   'P 1'
#
loop_
_entity.id
_entity.type
_entity.pdbx_description
1 polymer ?
#
loop_
_entity_poly.entity_id
_entity_poly.type
_entity_poly.pdbx_seq_one_letter_code
_entity_poly.pdbx_strand_id
1 'polypeptide(L)'
;MSIPHPVKTDDRLKSDKDPKDDGDDEPEPVIAGPFSLYDGSFVLEFLRPRRSRNASVLMRTTFKHDHPWCKLGKGHGQAPPLHLHFQQSESFIVLSGEVGTTTAYSLIDTIHTPQNTSASNPHHIAPWMPHRIWPSPAATEDTTILVWAHPNPDHLDDKMDRLFFQALLMYISDVREGREVLSLLQVMVMQHFSATALIMFPELWVLGPLRWWIPWLVQCICAYLAMWMGYSPLLRKYMSQEDWEDAVVQGRVEMWRRGKKQQ
;
A
#
# COMPACT_ATOMS: atom_id res chain seq x y z
N MET A 1 66.48 -16.94 -1.50
CA MET A 1 65.12 -17.13 -0.95
C MET A 1 64.97 -16.13 0.19
N SER A 2 64.31 -15.00 -0.06
CA SER A 2 64.09 -13.99 0.97
C SER A 2 62.61 -13.97 1.29
N ILE A 3 62.27 -14.34 2.52
CA ILE A 3 60.90 -14.36 3.02
C ILE A 3 60.46 -12.90 3.20
N PRO A 4 59.33 -12.45 2.61
CA PRO A 4 58.82 -11.10 2.81
C PRO A 4 58.32 -10.93 4.26
N HIS A 5 58.69 -9.82 4.89
CA HIS A 5 58.23 -9.46 6.23
C HIS A 5 56.72 -9.16 6.26
N PRO A 6 56.02 -9.54 7.34
CA PRO A 6 54.59 -9.30 7.50
C PRO A 6 54.28 -7.80 7.63
N VAL A 7 53.34 -7.34 6.80
CA VAL A 7 52.76 -5.99 6.85
C VAL A 7 51.93 -5.87 8.12
N LYS A 8 52.26 -4.88 8.96
CA LYS A 8 51.47 -4.50 10.14
C LYS A 8 50.08 -4.05 9.68
N THR A 9 49.04 -4.71 10.16
CA THR A 9 47.66 -4.26 10.07
C THR A 9 47.48 -3.05 10.99
N ASP A 10 46.99 -1.94 10.43
CA ASP A 10 46.66 -0.71 11.15
C ASP A 10 45.34 -0.95 11.92
N ASP A 11 45.42 -1.06 13.24
CA ASP A 11 44.32 -1.33 14.19
C ASP A 11 43.31 -0.16 14.31
N ARG A 12 43.11 0.62 13.25
CA ARG A 12 42.08 1.68 13.21
C ARG A 12 40.72 1.12 12.81
N LEU A 13 40.25 0.11 13.53
CA LEU A 13 38.82 -0.08 13.75
C LEU A 13 38.37 0.97 14.76
N LYS A 14 38.32 2.23 14.31
CA LYS A 14 37.53 3.24 15.01
C LYS A 14 36.08 2.80 14.86
N SER A 15 35.52 2.34 15.97
CA SER A 15 34.08 2.20 16.15
C SER A 15 33.44 3.55 15.84
N ASP A 16 32.95 3.71 14.61
CA ASP A 16 31.89 4.66 14.37
C ASP A 16 30.74 4.20 15.24
N LYS A 17 30.58 4.88 16.38
CA LYS A 17 29.36 4.82 17.16
C LYS A 17 28.26 5.21 16.19
N ASP A 18 27.47 4.24 15.76
CA ASP A 18 26.24 4.52 15.03
C ASP A 18 25.51 5.63 15.80
N PRO A 19 25.11 6.72 15.10
CA PRO A 19 24.36 7.79 15.74
C PRO A 19 23.18 7.13 16.42
N LYS A 20 23.01 7.48 17.70
CA LYS A 20 21.97 6.94 18.57
C LYS A 20 20.64 6.92 17.81
N ASP A 21 19.97 5.80 17.98
CA ASP A 21 18.68 5.42 17.40
C ASP A 21 17.56 6.28 18.02
N ASP A 22 17.62 7.59 17.78
CA ASP A 22 16.77 8.57 18.46
C ASP A 22 15.31 8.53 17.97
N GLY A 23 15.05 7.85 16.85
CA GLY A 23 13.79 7.96 16.11
C GLY A 23 12.77 6.84 16.35
N ASP A 24 13.17 5.74 16.98
CA ASP A 24 12.32 4.54 17.09
C ASP A 24 11.48 4.49 18.39
N ASP A 25 11.83 5.32 19.38
CA ASP A 25 11.11 5.45 20.66
C ASP A 25 9.97 6.48 20.62
N GLU A 26 9.96 7.39 19.65
CA GLU A 26 8.91 8.40 19.51
C GLU A 26 7.63 7.83 18.87
N PRO A 27 6.44 8.32 19.27
CA PRO A 27 5.20 7.97 18.59
C PRO A 27 5.22 8.44 17.14
N GLU A 28 4.83 7.57 16.21
CA GLU A 28 4.75 7.87 14.77
C GLU A 28 3.69 8.96 14.51
N PRO A 29 4.08 10.21 14.18
CA PRO A 29 3.14 11.33 14.15
C PRO A 29 2.23 11.27 12.92
N VAL A 30 0.99 11.73 13.08
CA VAL A 30 0.05 11.90 11.95
C VAL A 30 0.56 13.02 11.04
N ILE A 31 0.63 12.74 9.74
CA ILE A 31 1.07 13.68 8.71
C ILE A 31 -0.05 14.06 7.72
N ALA A 32 -1.14 13.27 7.66
CA ALA A 32 -2.34 13.62 6.89
C ALA A 32 -3.58 12.89 7.43
N GLY A 33 -4.75 13.50 7.24
CA GLY A 33 -6.03 13.02 7.78
C GLY A 33 -6.39 13.68 9.13
N PRO A 34 -7.40 13.14 9.85
CA PRO A 34 -8.20 11.98 9.48
C PRO A 34 -9.09 12.23 8.27
N PHE A 35 -9.14 11.28 7.35
CA PHE A 35 -10.08 11.24 6.24
C PHE A 35 -11.25 10.33 6.62
N SER A 36 -12.45 10.87 6.61
CA SER A 36 -13.69 10.11 6.79
C SER A 36 -14.13 9.59 5.43
N LEU A 37 -13.99 8.29 5.21
CA LEU A 37 -14.26 7.62 3.95
C LEU A 37 -15.45 6.68 4.12
N TYR A 38 -16.14 6.42 3.01
CA TYR A 38 -17.24 5.48 2.92
C TYR A 38 -18.36 5.81 3.92
N ASP A 39 -18.86 7.04 3.87
CA ASP A 39 -19.88 7.57 4.81
C ASP A 39 -19.46 7.47 6.29
N GLY A 40 -18.15 7.56 6.55
CA GLY A 40 -17.57 7.47 7.88
C GLY A 40 -17.43 6.05 8.43
N SER A 41 -17.76 5.02 7.65
CA SER A 41 -17.49 3.62 8.03
C SER A 41 -16.01 3.28 8.13
N PHE A 42 -15.16 4.05 7.44
CA PHE A 42 -13.71 3.85 7.40
C PHE A 42 -12.98 5.17 7.59
N VAL A 43 -12.18 5.28 8.65
CA VAL A 43 -11.34 6.45 8.92
C VAL A 43 -9.91 6.12 8.55
N LEU A 44 -9.25 7.01 7.82
CA LEU A 44 -7.86 6.86 7.35
C LEU A 44 -7.00 8.02 7.84
N GLU A 45 -5.87 7.70 8.46
CA GLU A 45 -4.80 8.63 8.79
C GLU A 45 -3.48 8.12 8.22
N PHE A 46 -2.66 9.02 7.70
CA PHE A 46 -1.28 8.69 7.33
C PHE A 46 -0.35 9.17 8.42
N LEU A 47 0.57 8.29 8.81
CA LEU A 47 1.58 8.54 9.83
C LEU A 47 2.96 8.58 9.18
N ARG A 48 3.89 9.32 9.77
CA ARG A 48 5.31 9.20 9.42
C ARG A 48 5.84 7.90 10.03
N PRO A 49 6.27 6.92 9.22
CA PRO A 49 6.83 5.69 9.77
C PRO A 49 8.15 5.95 10.48
N ARG A 50 8.39 5.25 11.58
CA ARG A 50 9.72 5.15 12.18
C ARG A 50 10.68 4.40 11.26
N ARG A 51 11.99 4.63 11.44
CA ARG A 51 13.01 4.13 10.51
C ARG A 51 13.06 2.60 10.47
N SER A 52 12.89 1.92 11.61
CA SER A 52 12.91 0.45 11.64
C SER A 52 11.82 -0.24 10.83
N ARG A 53 10.72 0.44 10.48
CA ARG A 53 9.69 -0.17 9.62
C ARG A 53 10.12 -0.34 8.18
N ASN A 54 11.12 0.43 7.72
CA ASN A 54 11.51 0.51 6.30
C ASN A 54 10.27 0.69 5.38
N ALA A 55 9.33 1.53 5.81
CA ALA A 55 8.01 1.64 5.19
C ALA A 55 7.93 2.82 4.21
N SER A 56 7.33 2.59 3.03
CA SER A 56 7.03 3.64 2.05
C SER A 56 5.78 4.44 2.41
N VAL A 57 4.95 3.88 3.29
CA VAL A 57 3.74 4.49 3.85
C VAL A 57 3.42 3.83 5.18
N LEU A 58 2.83 4.57 6.11
CA LEU A 58 2.16 4.00 7.26
C LEU A 58 0.77 4.60 7.36
N MET A 59 -0.23 3.74 7.42
CA MET A 59 -1.64 4.12 7.58
C MET A 59 -2.16 3.60 8.91
N ARG A 60 -2.82 4.47 9.66
CA ARG A 60 -3.73 4.06 10.73
C ARG A 60 -5.13 4.08 10.14
N THR A 61 -5.82 2.95 10.19
CA THR A 61 -7.15 2.84 9.64
C THR A 61 -8.11 2.28 10.68
N THR A 62 -9.33 2.81 10.71
CA THR A 62 -10.36 2.40 11.66
C THR A 62 -11.65 2.06 10.93
N PHE A 63 -12.14 0.84 11.09
CA PHE A 63 -13.50 0.45 10.70
C PHE A 63 -14.46 0.69 11.86
N LYS A 64 -15.55 1.41 11.61
CA LYS A 64 -16.61 1.70 12.58
C LYS A 64 -17.54 0.50 12.73
N HIS A 65 -17.47 -0.19 13.86
CA HIS A 65 -18.08 -1.52 14.01
C HIS A 65 -19.61 -1.52 13.95
N ASP A 66 -20.21 -0.43 14.39
CA ASP A 66 -21.66 -0.16 14.42
C ASP A 66 -22.18 0.36 13.07
N HIS A 67 -21.29 0.74 12.16
CA HIS A 67 -21.69 1.23 10.85
C HIS A 67 -22.22 0.08 9.96
N PRO A 68 -23.39 0.24 9.29
CA PRO A 68 -24.01 -0.82 8.49
C PRO A 68 -23.11 -1.41 7.40
N TRP A 69 -22.27 -0.58 6.77
CA TRP A 69 -21.36 -1.04 5.72
C TRP A 69 -20.29 -2.00 6.24
N CYS A 70 -19.82 -1.85 7.48
CA CYS A 70 -18.85 -2.77 8.08
C CYS A 70 -19.41 -4.19 8.25
N LYS A 71 -20.74 -4.33 8.34
CA LYS A 71 -21.41 -5.64 8.40
C LYS A 71 -21.39 -6.40 7.07
N LEU A 72 -21.06 -5.74 5.96
CA LEU A 72 -20.88 -6.39 4.67
C LEU A 72 -19.60 -7.24 4.61
N GLY A 73 -18.65 -7.01 5.52
CA GLY A 73 -17.38 -7.72 5.57
C GLY A 73 -16.61 -7.63 4.26
N LYS A 74 -16.48 -8.76 3.56
CA LYS A 74 -15.90 -8.81 2.21
C LYS A 74 -16.66 -7.99 1.17
N GLY A 75 -17.91 -7.63 1.42
CA GLY A 75 -18.70 -6.73 0.56
C GLY A 75 -18.46 -5.25 0.83
N HIS A 76 -17.69 -4.89 1.86
CA HIS A 76 -17.42 -3.48 2.20
C HIS A 76 -16.74 -2.75 1.03
N GLY A 77 -17.13 -1.49 0.78
CA GLY A 77 -16.64 -0.72 -0.35
C GLY A 77 -15.11 -0.53 -0.38
N GLN A 78 -14.50 -0.37 0.79
CA GLN A 78 -13.04 -0.33 0.97
C GLN A 78 -12.36 -1.67 0.66
N ALA A 79 -13.03 -2.80 0.92
CA ALA A 79 -12.37 -4.10 0.88
C ALA A 79 -11.99 -4.41 -0.58
N PRO A 80 -10.70 -4.43 -0.92
CA PRO A 80 -10.31 -4.54 -2.32
C PRO A 80 -10.70 -5.92 -2.87
N PRO A 81 -10.87 -6.04 -4.20
CA PRO A 81 -10.86 -7.34 -4.84
C PRO A 81 -9.56 -8.09 -4.50
N LEU A 82 -9.57 -9.42 -4.66
CA LEU A 82 -8.37 -10.22 -4.46
C LEU A 82 -7.28 -9.77 -5.44
N HIS A 83 -6.12 -9.41 -4.92
CA HIS A 83 -5.01 -8.83 -5.69
C HIS A 83 -3.66 -9.27 -5.13
N LEU A 84 -2.58 -9.01 -5.86
CA LEU A 84 -1.21 -9.18 -5.38
C LEU A 84 -0.35 -7.98 -5.78
N HIS A 85 0.76 -7.80 -5.07
CA HIS A 85 1.80 -6.84 -5.40
C HIS A 85 3.05 -7.59 -5.87
N PHE A 86 3.75 -7.09 -6.89
CA PHE A 86 4.92 -7.78 -7.43
C PHE A 86 6.21 -7.48 -6.68
N GLN A 87 6.33 -6.28 -6.10
CA GLN A 87 7.60 -5.73 -5.64
C GLN A 87 7.62 -5.41 -4.15
N GLN A 88 6.50 -4.93 -3.60
CA GLN A 88 6.39 -4.54 -2.20
C GLN A 88 5.52 -5.52 -1.43
N SER A 89 5.90 -5.71 -0.18
CA SER A 89 5.10 -6.39 0.82
C SER A 89 4.16 -5.40 1.50
N GLU A 90 3.09 -5.93 2.05
CA GLU A 90 2.30 -5.22 3.04
C GLU A 90 2.44 -5.92 4.39
N SER A 91 2.42 -5.15 5.47
CA SER A 91 2.39 -5.67 6.82
C SER A 91 1.42 -4.87 7.66
N PHE A 92 0.77 -5.52 8.63
CA PHE A 92 -0.11 -4.82 9.54
C PHE A 92 -0.11 -5.40 10.96
N ILE A 93 -0.55 -4.57 11.90
CA ILE A 93 -0.87 -4.92 13.28
C ILE A 93 -2.28 -4.47 13.62
N VAL A 94 -2.94 -5.18 14.53
CA VAL A 94 -4.25 -4.82 15.05
C VAL A 94 -4.08 -4.15 16.40
N LEU A 95 -4.57 -2.92 16.54
CA LEU A 95 -4.53 -2.15 17.78
C LEU A 95 -5.77 -2.41 18.66
N SER A 96 -6.94 -2.53 18.03
CA SER A 96 -8.23 -2.81 18.68
C SER A 96 -9.18 -3.55 17.74
N GLY A 97 -10.20 -4.22 18.27
CA GLY A 97 -11.20 -4.95 17.48
C GLY A 97 -10.63 -6.14 16.71
N GLU A 98 -11.19 -6.41 15.53
CA GLU A 98 -10.80 -7.54 14.69
C GLU A 98 -10.99 -7.28 13.19
N VAL A 99 -10.01 -7.70 12.39
CA VAL A 99 -10.02 -7.53 10.92
C VAL A 99 -9.84 -8.88 10.25
N GLY A 100 -10.50 -9.07 9.11
CA GLY A 100 -10.35 -10.26 8.30
C GLY A 100 -9.37 -10.07 7.15
N THR A 101 -8.65 -11.12 6.81
CA THR A 101 -7.93 -11.25 5.53
C THR A 101 -8.47 -12.45 4.76
N THR A 102 -8.46 -12.38 3.43
CA THR A 102 -8.53 -13.57 2.57
C THR A 102 -7.20 -13.66 1.83
N THR A 103 -6.51 -14.79 1.91
CA THR A 103 -5.17 -14.96 1.35
C THR A 103 -5.03 -16.20 0.47
N ALA A 104 -4.01 -16.20 -0.38
CA ALA A 104 -3.65 -17.26 -1.32
C ALA A 104 -4.73 -17.57 -2.37
N TYR A 105 -4.39 -18.46 -3.31
CA TYR A 105 -5.31 -18.93 -4.34
C TYR A 105 -6.41 -19.85 -3.79
N SER A 106 -6.21 -20.41 -2.59
CA SER A 106 -7.18 -21.24 -1.88
C SER A 106 -8.18 -20.43 -1.02
N LEU A 107 -8.14 -19.10 -1.09
CA LEU A 107 -9.10 -18.20 -0.44
C LEU A 107 -9.21 -18.42 1.09
N ILE A 108 -8.07 -18.51 1.76
CA ILE A 108 -8.03 -18.76 3.20
C ILE A 108 -8.43 -17.49 3.95
N ASP A 109 -9.52 -17.56 4.70
CA ASP A 109 -9.94 -16.48 5.59
C ASP A 109 -9.26 -16.60 6.96
N THR A 110 -8.73 -15.49 7.45
CA THR A 110 -8.14 -15.40 8.80
C THR A 110 -8.67 -14.16 9.51
N ILE A 111 -9.05 -14.31 10.78
CA ILE A 111 -9.39 -13.19 11.67
C ILE A 111 -8.17 -12.82 12.50
N HIS A 112 -7.84 -11.54 12.47
CA HIS A 112 -6.72 -10.95 13.18
C HIS A 112 -7.22 -10.10 14.34
N THR A 113 -6.63 -10.28 15.51
CA THR A 113 -6.92 -9.55 16.75
C THR A 113 -5.61 -9.01 17.33
N PRO A 114 -5.64 -8.07 18.30
CA PRO A 114 -4.44 -7.57 18.95
C PRO A 114 -3.57 -8.67 19.59
N GLN A 115 -4.17 -9.79 20.01
CA GLN A 115 -3.47 -10.89 20.66
C GLN A 115 -2.65 -11.73 19.67
N ASN A 116 -3.13 -11.91 18.43
CA ASN A 116 -2.47 -12.75 17.44
C ASN A 116 -1.68 -11.95 16.38
N THR A 117 -1.94 -10.65 16.26
CA THR A 117 -1.37 -9.78 15.22
C THR A 117 -0.92 -8.45 15.84
N SER A 118 0.13 -8.51 16.65
CA SER A 118 0.61 -7.40 17.50
C SER A 118 1.90 -6.77 16.95
N ALA A 119 2.43 -5.74 17.62
CA ALA A 119 3.72 -5.13 17.28
C ALA A 119 4.90 -6.12 17.27
N SER A 120 4.87 -7.15 18.12
CA SER A 120 5.90 -8.22 18.15
C SER A 120 5.63 -9.35 17.17
N ASN A 121 4.43 -9.43 16.61
CA ASN A 121 4.04 -10.45 15.64
C ASN A 121 3.13 -9.84 14.54
N PRO A 122 3.68 -8.96 13.68
CA PRO A 122 2.90 -8.36 12.62
C PRO A 122 2.50 -9.40 11.57
N HIS A 123 1.30 -9.27 11.01
CA HIS A 123 0.93 -10.07 9.85
C HIS A 123 1.69 -9.55 8.64
N HIS A 124 2.22 -10.46 7.83
CA HIS A 124 3.05 -10.12 6.69
C HIS A 124 2.50 -10.75 5.41
N ILE A 125 2.26 -9.91 4.43
CA ILE A 125 1.80 -10.24 3.09
C ILE A 125 2.99 -10.03 2.16
N ALA A 126 3.64 -11.13 1.81
CA ALA A 126 4.78 -11.11 0.91
C ALA A 126 4.36 -10.73 -0.52
N PRO A 127 5.29 -10.25 -1.37
CA PRO A 127 5.04 -10.07 -2.78
C PRO A 127 4.55 -11.37 -3.41
N TRP A 128 3.73 -11.27 -4.45
CA TRP A 128 3.09 -12.38 -5.16
C TRP A 128 2.03 -13.16 -4.38
N MET A 129 1.73 -12.79 -3.12
CA MET A 129 0.64 -13.39 -2.36
C MET A 129 -0.70 -12.74 -2.73
N PRO A 130 -1.66 -13.50 -3.30
CA PRO A 130 -3.05 -13.04 -3.39
C PRO A 130 -3.59 -12.69 -2.01
N HIS A 131 -4.14 -11.50 -1.85
CA HIS A 131 -4.72 -11.08 -0.59
C HIS A 131 -5.83 -10.02 -0.78
N ARG A 132 -6.60 -9.84 0.29
CA ARG A 132 -7.55 -8.73 0.50
C ARG A 132 -7.80 -8.60 2.00
N ILE A 133 -7.97 -7.37 2.47
CA ILE A 133 -8.33 -7.03 3.85
C ILE A 133 -9.81 -6.62 3.89
N TRP A 134 -10.53 -6.94 4.96
CA TRP A 134 -11.95 -6.62 5.11
C TRP A 134 -12.34 -6.44 6.59
N PRO A 135 -13.31 -5.56 6.91
CA PRO A 135 -13.80 -5.41 8.29
C PRO A 135 -14.49 -6.69 8.76
N SER A 136 -14.23 -7.16 9.98
CA SER A 136 -14.98 -8.32 10.48
C SER A 136 -16.44 -7.93 10.77
N PRO A 137 -17.46 -8.61 10.20
CA PRO A 137 -18.85 -8.38 10.57
C PRO A 137 -19.14 -8.68 12.05
N ALA A 138 -18.33 -9.57 12.65
CA ALA A 138 -18.45 -10.01 14.03
C ALA A 138 -17.76 -9.08 15.04
N ALA A 139 -17.04 -8.05 14.58
CA ALA A 139 -16.42 -7.07 15.46
C ALA A 139 -17.45 -6.43 16.40
N THR A 140 -17.12 -6.43 17.69
CA THR A 140 -17.95 -5.85 18.78
C THR A 140 -17.51 -4.45 19.20
N GLU A 141 -16.43 -3.95 18.61
CA GLU A 141 -15.86 -2.62 18.84
C GLU A 141 -15.14 -2.14 17.57
N ASP A 142 -14.87 -0.83 17.50
CA ASP A 142 -14.13 -0.23 16.40
C ASP A 142 -12.79 -0.93 16.19
N THR A 143 -12.56 -1.37 14.96
CA THR A 143 -11.35 -2.09 14.60
C THR A 143 -10.33 -1.11 14.06
N THR A 144 -9.22 -0.94 14.78
CA THR A 144 -8.12 -0.07 14.36
C THR A 144 -6.89 -0.89 14.04
N ILE A 145 -6.27 -0.65 12.89
CA ILE A 145 -5.04 -1.30 12.46
C ILE A 145 -3.98 -0.26 12.07
N LEU A 146 -2.71 -0.64 12.19
CA LEU A 146 -1.62 0.02 11.46
C LEU A 146 -1.22 -0.89 10.30
N VAL A 147 -1.19 -0.35 9.09
CA VAL A 147 -0.77 -1.06 7.88
C VAL A 147 0.30 -0.25 7.15
N TRP A 148 1.33 -0.92 6.64
CA TRP A 148 2.42 -0.29 5.92
C TRP A 148 2.90 -1.16 4.75
N ALA A 149 3.36 -0.50 3.69
CA ALA A 149 4.07 -1.15 2.59
C ALA A 149 5.58 -1.03 2.76
N HIS A 150 6.33 -2.06 2.38
CA HIS A 150 7.80 -2.11 2.48
C HIS A 150 8.41 -3.05 1.42
N PRO A 151 9.68 -2.90 1.03
CA PRO A 151 10.66 -1.89 1.50
C PRO A 151 10.31 -0.48 0.99
N ASN A 152 11.10 0.53 1.41
CA ASN A 152 11.06 1.89 0.90
C ASN A 152 12.34 2.28 0.13
N PRO A 153 12.60 1.74 -1.07
CA PRO A 153 13.76 2.13 -1.85
C PRO A 153 13.53 3.48 -2.53
N ASP A 154 14.53 4.37 -2.49
CA ASP A 154 14.45 5.67 -3.18
C ASP A 154 14.34 5.55 -4.71
N HIS A 155 14.81 4.44 -5.28
CA HIS A 155 14.83 4.17 -6.72
C HIS A 155 13.56 3.51 -7.26
N LEU A 156 12.56 3.26 -6.40
CA LEU A 156 11.33 2.60 -6.81
C LEU A 156 10.30 3.64 -7.25
N ASP A 157 10.22 3.88 -8.56
CA ASP A 157 9.29 4.85 -9.14
C ASP A 157 7.82 4.46 -8.85
N ASP A 158 7.51 3.16 -8.91
CA ASP A 158 6.21 2.51 -8.74
C ASP A 158 5.84 2.15 -7.28
N LYS A 159 6.41 2.89 -6.31
CA LYS A 159 6.15 2.63 -4.89
C LYS A 159 4.70 2.93 -4.47
N MET A 160 4.15 2.01 -3.68
CA MET A 160 2.96 2.17 -2.85
C MET A 160 3.27 3.08 -1.66
N ASP A 161 3.25 4.39 -1.90
CA ASP A 161 3.45 5.40 -0.86
C ASP A 161 2.13 6.08 -0.44
N ARG A 162 2.25 7.07 0.45
CA ARG A 162 1.11 7.89 0.88
C ARG A 162 0.32 8.45 -0.29
N LEU A 163 0.99 8.99 -1.31
CA LEU A 163 0.33 9.68 -2.42
C LEU A 163 -0.50 8.70 -3.26
N PHE A 164 0.05 7.50 -3.51
CA PHE A 164 -0.67 6.42 -4.15
C PHE A 164 -1.93 6.03 -3.36
N PHE A 165 -1.78 5.66 -2.08
CA PHE A 165 -2.91 5.21 -1.27
C PHE A 165 -3.95 6.32 -1.05
N GLN A 166 -3.51 7.57 -0.83
CA GLN A 166 -4.41 8.70 -0.67
C GLN A 166 -5.25 8.93 -1.93
N ALA A 167 -4.62 8.95 -3.11
CA ALA A 167 -5.33 9.12 -4.37
C ALA A 167 -6.32 7.96 -4.63
N LEU A 168 -5.86 6.71 -4.46
CA LEU A 168 -6.68 5.53 -4.73
C LEU A 168 -7.85 5.41 -3.74
N LEU A 169 -7.58 5.47 -2.44
CA LEU A 169 -8.60 5.23 -1.41
C LEU A 169 -9.66 6.34 -1.40
N MET A 170 -9.26 7.61 -1.58
CA MET A 170 -10.24 8.70 -1.68
C MET A 170 -11.06 8.62 -2.98
N TYR A 171 -10.45 8.21 -4.09
CA TYR A 171 -11.17 8.02 -5.35
C TYR A 171 -12.26 6.95 -5.25
N ILE A 172 -11.91 5.77 -4.75
CA ILE A 172 -12.88 4.68 -4.63
C ILE A 172 -13.97 5.03 -3.60
N SER A 173 -13.63 5.75 -2.53
CA SER A 173 -14.60 6.26 -1.57
C SER A 173 -15.62 7.18 -2.22
N ASP A 174 -15.17 8.20 -2.97
CA ASP A 174 -16.06 9.13 -3.66
C ASP A 174 -16.95 8.42 -4.69
N VAL A 175 -16.41 7.43 -5.40
CA VAL A 175 -17.21 6.61 -6.33
C VAL A 175 -18.31 5.85 -5.59
N ARG A 176 -17.99 5.23 -4.45
CA ARG A 176 -18.98 4.49 -3.64
C ARG A 176 -20.03 5.39 -3.02
N GLU A 177 -19.66 6.60 -2.64
CA GLU A 177 -20.53 7.61 -2.05
C GLU A 177 -21.31 8.42 -3.11
N GLY A 178 -21.14 8.12 -4.40
CA GLY A 178 -21.82 8.81 -5.49
C GLY A 178 -21.33 10.24 -5.75
N ARG A 179 -20.17 10.62 -5.18
CA ARG A 179 -19.50 11.90 -5.40
C ARG A 179 -18.64 11.92 -6.66
N GLU A 180 -18.29 10.75 -7.19
CA GLU A 180 -17.54 10.58 -8.43
C GLU A 180 -18.10 9.46 -9.30
N VAL A 181 -17.79 9.51 -10.60
CA VAL A 181 -18.10 8.44 -11.54
C VAL A 181 -16.90 7.50 -11.66
N LEU A 182 -17.16 6.20 -11.61
CA LEU A 182 -16.13 5.18 -11.83
C LEU A 182 -15.56 5.29 -13.26
N SER A 183 -14.28 5.60 -13.36
CA SER A 183 -13.52 5.57 -14.60
C SER A 183 -12.60 4.36 -14.56
N LEU A 184 -12.88 3.39 -15.44
CA LEU A 184 -12.03 2.20 -15.59
C LEU A 184 -10.59 2.60 -15.91
N LEU A 185 -10.39 3.56 -16.83
CA LEU A 185 -9.06 4.05 -17.20
C LEU A 185 -8.31 4.69 -16.03
N GLN A 186 -9.02 5.42 -15.16
CA GLN A 186 -8.42 6.03 -13.96
C GLN A 186 -7.96 4.95 -12.97
N VAL A 187 -8.78 3.92 -12.73
CA VAL A 187 -8.39 2.81 -11.84
C VAL A 187 -7.21 2.04 -12.42
N MET A 188 -7.21 1.76 -13.73
CA MET A 188 -6.15 0.99 -14.37
C MET A 188 -4.80 1.72 -14.32
N VAL A 189 -4.76 3.04 -14.54
CA VAL A 189 -3.50 3.80 -14.44
C VAL A 189 -2.99 3.87 -12.99
N MET A 190 -3.89 3.99 -12.01
CA MET A 190 -3.51 3.94 -10.58
C MET A 190 -2.92 2.58 -10.20
N GLN A 191 -3.57 1.48 -10.59
CA GLN A 191 -3.10 0.12 -10.24
C GLN A 191 -1.84 -0.31 -11.00
N HIS A 192 -1.69 0.14 -12.25
CA HIS A 192 -0.48 -0.12 -13.02
C HIS A 192 0.76 0.50 -12.36
N PHE A 193 0.59 1.70 -11.81
CA PHE A 193 1.67 2.42 -11.13
C PHE A 193 2.11 1.77 -9.81
N SER A 194 1.31 0.89 -9.19
CA SER A 194 1.65 0.25 -7.92
C SER A 194 2.14 -1.19 -8.07
N ALA A 195 2.58 -1.58 -9.28
CA ALA A 195 3.01 -2.95 -9.59
C ALA A 195 2.05 -4.02 -9.01
N THR A 196 0.75 -3.79 -9.18
CA THR A 196 -0.33 -4.59 -8.60
C THR A 196 -1.10 -5.30 -9.69
N ALA A 197 -1.64 -6.49 -9.40
CA ALA A 197 -2.52 -7.21 -10.32
C ALA A 197 -3.74 -7.80 -9.60
N LEU A 198 -4.90 -7.72 -10.25
CA LEU A 198 -6.09 -8.43 -9.83
C LEU A 198 -5.96 -9.94 -10.08
N ILE A 199 -6.63 -10.72 -9.24
CA ILE A 199 -6.73 -12.17 -9.40
C ILE A 199 -8.10 -12.55 -9.95
N MET A 200 -8.12 -13.18 -11.12
CA MET A 200 -9.32 -13.79 -11.69
C MET A 200 -9.31 -15.31 -11.46
N PHE A 201 -10.49 -15.87 -11.18
CA PHE A 201 -10.69 -17.31 -11.00
C PHE A 201 -9.65 -17.98 -10.07
N PRO A 202 -9.52 -17.50 -8.81
CA PRO A 202 -8.46 -17.95 -7.90
C PRO A 202 -8.42 -19.47 -7.71
N GLU A 203 -9.58 -20.14 -7.67
CA GLU A 203 -9.66 -21.58 -7.44
C GLU A 203 -9.46 -22.44 -8.71
N LEU A 204 -9.43 -21.82 -9.90
CA LEU A 204 -9.23 -22.53 -11.18
C LEU A 204 -7.73 -22.78 -11.42
N TRP A 205 -7.17 -23.70 -10.64
CA TRP A 205 -5.72 -23.97 -10.59
C TRP A 205 -5.09 -24.33 -11.94
N VAL A 206 -5.84 -24.91 -12.88
CA VAL A 206 -5.36 -25.27 -14.23
C VAL A 206 -4.90 -24.05 -15.04
N LEU A 207 -5.40 -22.85 -14.72
CA LEU A 207 -4.94 -21.60 -15.32
C LEU A 207 -3.53 -21.18 -14.86
N GLY A 208 -3.05 -21.73 -13.74
CA GLY A 208 -1.73 -21.40 -13.19
C GLY A 208 -1.51 -19.89 -13.07
N PRO A 209 -0.46 -19.31 -13.67
CA PRO A 209 -0.16 -17.87 -13.62
C PRO A 209 -1.12 -17.01 -14.44
N LEU A 210 -1.93 -17.58 -15.34
CA LEU A 210 -2.88 -16.80 -16.15
C LEU A 210 -3.93 -16.06 -15.29
N ARG A 211 -4.17 -16.53 -14.07
CA ARG A 211 -5.07 -15.92 -13.07
C ARG A 211 -4.69 -14.49 -12.68
N TRP A 212 -3.42 -14.10 -12.80
CA TRP A 212 -2.96 -12.72 -12.56
C TRP A 212 -2.35 -12.09 -13.81
N TRP A 213 -1.78 -12.89 -14.70
CA TRP A 213 -1.10 -12.39 -15.90
C TRP A 213 -2.08 -11.76 -16.91
N ILE A 214 -3.24 -12.39 -17.14
CA ILE A 214 -4.25 -11.83 -18.06
C ILE A 214 -4.81 -10.50 -17.52
N PRO A 215 -5.28 -10.39 -16.26
CA PRO A 215 -5.71 -9.11 -15.70
C PRO A 215 -4.62 -8.04 -15.74
N TRP A 216 -3.38 -8.42 -15.43
CA TRP A 216 -2.24 -7.50 -15.46
C TRP A 216 -1.95 -6.96 -16.87
N LEU A 217 -1.97 -7.81 -17.90
CA LEU A 217 -1.79 -7.36 -19.28
C LEU A 217 -2.87 -6.37 -19.71
N VAL A 218 -4.14 -6.66 -19.41
CA VAL A 218 -5.26 -5.76 -19.69
C VAL A 218 -5.08 -4.43 -18.97
N GLN A 219 -4.71 -4.48 -17.69
CA GLN A 219 -4.41 -3.29 -16.89
C GLN A 219 -3.29 -2.44 -17.51
N CYS A 220 -2.19 -3.05 -17.95
CA CYS A 220 -1.10 -2.36 -18.63
C CYS A 220 -1.60 -1.63 -19.90
N ILE A 221 -2.33 -2.32 -20.78
CA ILE A 221 -2.85 -1.74 -22.02
C ILE A 221 -3.77 -0.54 -21.70
N CYS A 222 -4.71 -0.72 -20.76
CA CYS A 222 -5.61 0.35 -20.34
C CYS A 222 -4.86 1.53 -19.72
N ALA A 223 -3.83 1.28 -18.91
CA ALA A 223 -3.01 2.33 -18.30
C ALA A 223 -2.26 3.15 -19.35
N TYR A 224 -1.68 2.52 -20.37
CA TYR A 224 -1.04 3.22 -21.48
C TYR A 224 -2.04 4.08 -22.28
N LEU A 225 -3.23 3.55 -22.56
CA LEU A 225 -4.30 4.32 -23.21
C LEU A 225 -4.75 5.50 -22.33
N ALA A 226 -4.90 5.29 -21.03
CA ALA A 226 -5.26 6.33 -20.07
C ALA A 226 -4.21 7.45 -20.06
N MET A 227 -2.92 7.10 -19.95
CA MET A 227 -1.82 8.08 -20.02
C MET A 227 -1.83 8.85 -21.34
N TRP A 228 -2.09 8.17 -22.47
CA TRP A 228 -2.22 8.83 -23.78
C TRP A 228 -3.36 9.84 -23.82
N MET A 229 -4.47 9.54 -23.14
CA MET A 229 -5.63 10.42 -22.97
C MET A 229 -5.44 11.49 -21.88
N GLY A 230 -4.26 11.57 -21.26
CA GLY A 230 -3.93 12.59 -20.25
C GLY A 230 -4.35 12.24 -18.82
N TYR A 231 -4.74 10.99 -18.55
CA TYR A 231 -4.94 10.52 -17.18
C TYR A 231 -3.60 10.41 -16.46
N SER A 232 -3.63 10.60 -15.14
CA SER A 232 -2.47 10.50 -14.24
C SER A 232 -2.78 9.54 -13.10
N PRO A 233 -1.79 8.80 -12.57
CA PRO A 233 -1.98 7.95 -11.39
C PRO A 233 -2.32 8.76 -10.14
N LEU A 234 -1.95 10.05 -10.11
CA LEU A 234 -2.25 10.97 -9.02
C LEU A 234 -3.32 11.98 -9.45
N LEU A 235 -4.21 12.35 -8.51
CA LEU A 235 -5.33 13.25 -8.75
C LEU A 235 -5.23 14.50 -7.87
N ARG A 236 -5.16 15.68 -8.51
CA ARG A 236 -5.01 16.98 -7.84
C ARG A 236 -6.03 17.22 -6.74
N LYS A 237 -7.28 16.83 -6.97
CA LYS A 237 -8.38 17.05 -6.02
C LYS A 237 -8.23 16.31 -4.70
N TYR A 238 -7.35 15.30 -4.64
CA TYR A 238 -7.07 14.50 -3.44
C TYR A 238 -5.77 14.88 -2.76
N MET A 239 -5.12 15.96 -3.18
CA MET A 239 -3.82 16.39 -2.68
C MET A 239 -3.90 17.81 -2.14
N SER A 240 -3.05 18.11 -1.15
CA SER A 240 -2.82 19.51 -0.78
C SER A 240 -2.14 20.24 -1.93
N GLN A 241 -2.20 21.57 -1.92
CA GLN A 241 -1.48 22.36 -2.91
C GLN A 241 0.03 22.11 -2.84
N GLU A 242 0.59 22.05 -1.63
CA GLU A 242 2.00 21.74 -1.39
C GLU A 242 2.39 20.38 -1.96
N ASP A 243 1.61 19.33 -1.68
CA ASP A 243 1.84 18.00 -2.24
C ASP A 243 1.77 18.03 -3.78
N TRP A 244 0.77 18.72 -4.34
CA TRP A 244 0.61 18.78 -5.79
C TRP A 244 1.78 19.50 -6.46
N GLU A 245 2.31 20.56 -5.86
CA GLU A 245 3.41 21.35 -6.43
C GLU A 245 4.79 20.71 -6.24
N ASP A 246 4.90 19.66 -5.41
CA ASP A 246 6.13 18.91 -5.19
C ASP A 246 6.69 18.29 -6.49
N ALA A 247 8.03 18.34 -6.64
CA ALA A 247 8.71 17.88 -7.85
C ALA A 247 8.58 16.38 -8.11
N VAL A 248 8.44 15.55 -7.06
CA VAL A 248 8.20 14.10 -7.17
C VAL A 248 6.78 13.87 -7.71
N VAL A 249 5.80 14.60 -7.21
CA VAL A 249 4.40 14.51 -7.68
C VAL A 249 4.30 14.96 -9.13
N GLN A 250 4.86 16.12 -9.47
CA GLN A 250 4.91 16.59 -10.85
C GLN A 250 5.68 15.61 -11.75
N GLY A 251 6.77 15.01 -11.26
CA GLY A 251 7.50 13.95 -11.98
C GLY A 251 6.63 12.75 -12.35
N ARG A 252 5.76 12.30 -11.44
CA ARG A 252 4.81 11.20 -11.68
C ARG A 252 3.67 11.57 -12.61
N VAL A 253 3.10 12.77 -12.44
CA VAL A 253 2.06 13.31 -13.32
C VAL A 253 2.58 13.48 -14.75
N GLU A 254 3.85 13.88 -14.90
CA GLU A 254 4.49 14.12 -16.20
C GLU A 254 5.26 12.93 -16.77
N MET A 255 5.24 11.76 -16.11
CA MET A 255 6.01 10.58 -16.52
C MET A 255 5.77 10.24 -18.00
N TRP A 256 4.54 10.38 -18.49
CA TRP A 256 4.21 10.15 -19.89
C TRP A 256 4.69 11.27 -20.85
N ARG A 257 4.77 12.52 -20.39
CA ARG A 257 5.28 13.65 -21.20
C ARG A 257 6.77 13.51 -21.51
N ARG A 258 7.55 12.89 -20.60
CA ARG A 258 8.98 12.66 -20.81
C ARG A 258 9.25 11.75 -22.01
N GLY A 259 8.39 10.76 -22.26
CA GLY A 259 8.50 9.89 -23.44
C GLY A 259 8.33 10.60 -24.77
N LYS A 260 7.56 11.71 -24.83
CA LYS A 260 7.36 12.50 -26.06
C LYS A 260 8.52 13.43 -26.40
N LYS A 261 9.33 13.86 -25.43
CA LYS A 261 10.44 14.80 -25.70
C LYS A 261 11.69 14.12 -26.26
N GLN A 262 11.74 12.78 -26.28
CA GLN A 262 12.88 12.01 -26.78
C GLN A 262 12.66 11.41 -28.19
N GLN A 263 11.52 11.67 -28.83
CA GLN A 263 11.26 11.33 -30.25
C GLN A 263 11.31 12.60 -31.10
#